data_AF-A0A7V4KR21-F1
#
_entry.id   AF-A0A7V4KR21-F1
#
_cell.length_a   1.000
_cell.length_b   1.000
_cell.length_c   1.000
_cell.angle_alpha   90.00
_cell.angle_beta   90.00
_cell.angle_gamma   90.00
#
_symmetry.space_group_name_H-M   'P 1'
#
loop_
_entity.id
_entity.type
_entity.pdbx_description
1 polymer ?
#
loop_
_entity_poly.entity_id
_entity_poly.type
_entity_poly.pdbx_seq_one_letter_code
_entity_poly.pdbx_strand_id
1 'polypeptide(L)' 'MAKEEGIEMEGVVTEVLPDRQYRVMLDNNHEV' A
#
# COMPACT_ATOMS: atom_id res chain seq x y z
N MET A 1 0.38 27.33 2.31
CA MET A 1 0.93 26.13 1.65
C MET A 1 0.63 24.96 2.55
N ALA A 2 -0.29 24.08 2.15
CA ALA A 2 -0.57 22.87 2.91
C ALA A 2 0.59 21.90 2.67
N LYS A 3 1.25 21.47 3.74
CA LYS A 3 2.23 20.39 3.66
C LYS A 3 1.44 19.10 3.54
N GLU A 4 1.53 18.41 2.40
CA GLU A 4 1.04 17.05 2.29
C GLU A 4 2.08 16.16 2.96
N GLU A 5 1.81 15.73 4.19
CA GLU A 5 2.56 14.67 4.84
C GLU A 5 1.95 13.34 4.40
N GLY A 6 2.78 12.47 3.82
CA GLY A 6 2.38 11.12 3.42
C GLY A 6 2.01 10.28 4.64
N ILE A 7 1.08 9.34 4.46
CA ILE A 7 0.70 8.41 5.52
C ILE A 7 1.51 7.14 5.34
N GLU A 8 2.27 6.77 6.37
CA GLU A 8 3.02 5.51 6.42
C GLU A 8 2.16 4.44 7.10
N MET A 9 2.05 3.27 6.47
CA MET A 9 1.29 2.13 6.98
C MET A 9 2.06 0.82 6.74
N GLU A 10 1.84 -0.15 7.62
CA GLU A 10 2.33 -1.51 7.48
C GLU A 10 1.29 -2.40 6.79
N GLY A 11 1.75 -3.39 6.03
CA GLY A 11 0.88 -4.33 5.32
C GLY A 11 1.66 -5.51 4.76
N VAL A 12 0.91 -6.52 4.29
CA VAL A 12 1.45 -7.79 3.78
C VAL A 12 1.20 -7.89 2.28
N VAL A 13 2.23 -8.27 1.53
CA VAL A 13 2.10 -8.54 0.08
C VAL A 13 1.28 -9.81 -0.12
N THR A 14 0.16 -9.69 -0.85
CA THR A 14 -0.74 -10.81 -1.15
C THR A 14 -0.57 -11.35 -2.56
N GLU A 15 -0.18 -10.50 -3.52
CA GLU A 15 -0.04 -10.89 -4.92
C GLU A 15 1.13 -10.16 -5.60
N VAL A 16 1.80 -10.86 -6.53
CA VAL A 16 2.82 -10.28 -7.41
C VAL A 16 2.23 -10.10 -8.80
N LEU A 17 2.17 -8.86 -9.28
CA LEU A 17 1.61 -8.53 -10.59
C LEU A 17 2.70 -8.51 -11.68
N PRO A 18 2.36 -8.84 -12.94
CA PRO A 18 3.31 -8.91 -14.04
C PRO A 18 3.96 -7.56 -14.39
N ASP A 19 3.32 -6.44 -14.01
CA ASP A 19 3.80 -5.08 -14.27
C ASP A 19 4.81 -4.57 -13.22
N ARG A 20 5.49 -5.48 -12.51
CA ARG A 20 6.41 -5.16 -11.39
C ARG A 20 5.72 -4.41 -10.25
N GLN A 21 4.43 -4.65 -10.10
CA GLN A 21 3.62 -4.14 -9.00
C GLN A 21 3.30 -5.28 -8.04
N TYR A 22 2.93 -4.92 -6.82
CA TYR A 22 2.53 -5.85 -5.78
C TYR A 22 1.19 -5.39 -5.24
N ARG A 23 0.28 -6.32 -5.00
CA ARG A 23 -0.91 -6.05 -4.20
C ARG A 23 -0.56 -6.25 -2.75
N VAL A 24 -0.79 -5.24 -1.93
CA VAL A 24 -0.52 -5.21 -0.50
C VAL A 24 -1.84 -5.07 0.24
N MET A 25 -2.09 -5.95 1.20
CA MET A 25 -3.20 -5.84 2.14
C MET A 25 -2.69 -5.15 3.39
N LEU A 26 -3.26 -3.99 3.70
CA LEU A 26 -3.01 -3.22 4.91
C LEU A 26 -3.84 -3.78 6.08
N ASP A 27 -3.37 -3.57 7.31
CA ASP A 27 -4.03 -4.06 8.53
C ASP A 27 -5.42 -3.45 8.78
N ASN A 28 -5.72 -2.35 8.11
CA ASN A 28 -7.03 -1.69 8.15
C ASN A 28 -8.01 -2.26 7.11
N ASN A 29 -7.75 -3.46 6.59
CA ASN A 29 -8.53 -4.13 5.54
C ASN A 29 -8.60 -3.36 4.21
N HIS A 30 -7.63 -2.50 3.90
CA HIS A 30 -7.50 -1.86 2.59
C HIS A 30 -6.48 -2.61 1.71
N GLU A 31 -6.75 -2.67 0.41
CA GLU A 31 -5.82 -3.22 -0.58
C GLU A 31 -5.21 -2.09 -1.40
N VAL A 32 -3.90 -2.17 -1.64
CA VAL A 32 -3.11 -1.18 -2.38
C VAL A 32 -2.24 -1.87 -3.42
#